data_AF-A0A812YBA3-F1
#
_entry.id   AF-A0A812YBA3-F1
#
_cell.length_a   1.000
_cell.length_b   1.000
_cell.length_c   1.000
_cell.angle_alpha   90.00
_cell.angle_beta   90.00
_cell.angle_gamma   90.00
#
_symmetry.space_group_name_H-M   'P 1'
#
loop_
_entity.id
_entity.type
_entity.pdbx_description
1 polymer ?
#
loop_
_entity_poly.entity_id
_entity_poly.type
_entity_poly.pdbx_seq_one_letter_code
_entity_poly.pdbx_strand_id
1 'polypeptide(L)'
;MDVPVAAVFENTAAAVACVAWVALLVVHWNVTKADVKSGLWQLLHFAEDWASGKGWGLSPMVARVEKELIEVRVKILMFFNRLCVHVVFIMIFLQLLEFLRAPSLHAATWLLQSVAAYLPHVLIIAAPGLFSSSLLRPMHLFFFVLVLTTAFVSGSDSKDEVFGRLGFCLSAQVVQAFIFPVGAVTVVQSISYAAAHTWVMGQAFGAVTLWLVLFHVCLNVLVSCALPVIFEFAVREWIVASFQSQDSDSLIAGFRQMLKGICDGELLLDGNFQICGTAPCLQRLLSSSDDFAGRSFPDLLADDDARKLLNNFLAPAAATSDADEGAEGGKRLQSSAGAAPRCLRVPLRAPSGQAISVDVFHVPLPPSLYGESTAYHLLALKQDVDFMPPPE
;
A
#
# COMPACT_ATOMS: atom_id res chain seq x y z
N MET A 1 21.19 -55.45 34.71
CA MET A 1 19.86 -54.91 34.33
C MET A 1 19.98 -53.40 34.50
N ASP A 2 20.63 -52.75 33.54
CA ASP A 2 20.79 -51.31 33.51
C ASP A 2 19.99 -50.82 32.31
N VAL A 3 18.81 -50.24 32.58
CA VAL A 3 18.11 -49.46 31.56
C VAL A 3 18.97 -48.22 31.34
N PRO A 4 19.41 -47.94 30.09
CA PRO A 4 20.36 -46.85 29.86
C PRO A 4 19.67 -45.53 30.17
N VAL A 5 20.17 -44.83 31.19
CA VAL A 5 19.73 -43.50 31.65
C VAL A 5 19.61 -42.50 30.49
N ALA A 6 20.39 -42.70 29.41
CA ALA A 6 20.31 -41.93 28.17
C ALA A 6 18.93 -42.00 27.46
N ALA A 7 18.30 -43.19 27.40
CA ALA A 7 17.01 -43.36 26.75
C ALA A 7 15.85 -42.73 27.55
N VAL A 8 15.99 -42.64 28.87
CA VAL A 8 15.03 -41.94 29.72
C VAL A 8 15.16 -40.42 29.54
N PHE A 9 16.40 -39.92 29.42
CA PHE A 9 16.68 -38.50 29.22
C PHE A 9 16.18 -37.97 27.87
N GLU A 10 16.38 -38.70 26.77
CA GLU A 10 15.86 -38.34 25.44
C GLU A 10 14.33 -38.29 25.40
N ASN A 11 13.66 -39.26 26.01
CA ASN A 11 12.20 -39.29 26.07
C ASN A 11 11.63 -38.14 26.91
N THR A 12 12.29 -37.78 28.02
CA THR A 12 11.89 -36.61 28.83
C THR A 12 12.14 -35.28 28.11
N ALA A 13 13.26 -35.16 27.38
CA ALA A 13 13.57 -33.94 26.62
C ALA A 13 12.58 -33.73 25.46
N ALA A 14 12.21 -34.80 24.75
CA ALA A 14 11.19 -34.76 23.70
C ALA A 14 9.81 -34.38 24.25
N ALA A 15 9.41 -34.93 25.41
CA ALA A 15 8.15 -34.60 26.05
C ALA A 15 8.08 -33.13 26.49
N VAL A 16 9.16 -32.61 27.09
CA VAL A 16 9.24 -31.19 27.51
C VAL A 16 9.22 -30.26 26.29
N ALA A 17 9.92 -30.62 25.21
CA ALA A 17 9.89 -29.86 23.96
C ALA A 17 8.48 -29.83 23.35
N CYS A 18 7.77 -30.96 23.32
CA CYS A 18 6.38 -31.02 22.83
C CYS A 18 5.43 -30.15 23.67
N VAL A 19 5.53 -30.21 25.01
CA VAL A 19 4.68 -29.39 25.90
C VAL A 19 4.97 -27.90 25.71
N ALA A 20 6.24 -27.51 25.60
CA ALA A 20 6.63 -26.13 25.31
C ALA A 20 6.10 -25.66 23.94
N TRP A 21 6.16 -26.51 22.92
CA TRP A 21 5.63 -26.21 21.58
C TRP A 21 4.11 -26.04 21.58
N VAL A 22 3.39 -26.91 22.27
CA VAL A 22 1.93 -26.82 22.42
C VAL A 22 1.53 -25.56 23.19
N ALA A 23 2.26 -25.20 24.25
CA ALA A 23 2.02 -23.98 24.99
C ALA A 23 2.25 -22.72 24.13
N LEU A 24 3.33 -22.69 23.34
CA LEU A 24 3.60 -21.60 22.40
C LEU A 24 2.53 -21.50 21.31
N LEU A 25 2.05 -22.62 20.77
CA LEU A 25 0.94 -22.64 19.82
C LEU A 25 -0.36 -22.06 20.43
N VAL A 26 -0.69 -22.44 21.66
CA VAL A 26 -1.90 -21.95 22.35
C VAL A 26 -1.80 -20.46 22.63
N VAL A 27 -0.65 -19.97 23.09
CA VAL A 27 -0.40 -18.54 23.31
C VAL A 27 -0.47 -17.77 21.99
N HIS A 28 0.24 -18.24 20.96
CA HIS A 28 0.22 -17.63 19.63
C HIS A 28 -1.22 -17.58 19.08
N TRP A 29 -1.97 -18.69 19.16
CA TRP A 29 -3.36 -18.75 18.70
C TRP A 29 -4.27 -17.78 19.48
N ASN A 30 -4.17 -17.70 20.80
CA ASN A 30 -5.00 -16.77 21.58
C ASN A 30 -4.68 -15.30 21.28
N VAL A 31 -3.41 -14.99 21.02
CA VAL A 31 -2.99 -13.62 20.66
C VAL A 31 -3.43 -13.26 19.24
N THR A 32 -3.33 -14.19 18.28
CA THR A 32 -3.55 -13.87 16.86
C THR A 32 -4.94 -14.24 16.34
N LYS A 33 -5.78 -14.97 17.08
CA LYS A 33 -7.07 -15.49 16.58
C LYS A 33 -8.01 -14.43 16.03
N ALA A 34 -8.09 -13.25 16.63
CA ALA A 34 -8.98 -12.19 16.15
C ALA A 34 -8.48 -11.62 14.82
N ASP A 35 -7.19 -11.32 14.73
CA ASP A 35 -6.55 -10.73 13.57
C ASP A 35 -6.39 -11.73 12.42
N VAL A 36 -6.07 -12.99 12.74
CA VAL A 36 -6.00 -14.08 11.76
C VAL A 36 -7.40 -14.40 11.24
N LYS A 37 -8.43 -14.47 12.09
CA LYS A 37 -9.79 -14.74 11.59
C LYS A 37 -10.29 -13.59 10.71
N SER A 38 -10.07 -12.34 11.12
CA SER A 38 -10.42 -11.14 10.35
C SER A 38 -9.65 -11.08 9.04
N GLY A 39 -8.32 -11.20 9.10
CA GLY A 39 -7.44 -11.19 7.95
C GLY A 39 -7.73 -12.33 6.98
N LEU A 40 -7.94 -13.56 7.47
CA LEU A 40 -8.28 -14.71 6.62
C LEU A 40 -9.64 -14.54 5.96
N TRP A 41 -10.64 -13.98 6.65
CA TRP A 41 -11.94 -13.66 6.05
C TRP A 41 -11.82 -12.59 4.95
N GLN A 42 -11.05 -11.53 5.21
CA GLN A 42 -10.78 -10.49 4.21
C GLN A 42 -10.03 -11.08 3.00
N LEU A 43 -9.03 -11.94 3.23
CA LEU A 43 -8.27 -12.61 2.18
C LEU A 43 -9.13 -13.60 1.40
N LEU A 44 -10.03 -14.33 2.06
CA LEU A 44 -10.96 -15.27 1.42
C LEU A 44 -11.98 -14.55 0.55
N HIS A 45 -12.60 -13.48 1.07
CA HIS A 45 -13.49 -12.64 0.26
C HIS A 45 -12.76 -11.99 -0.90
N PHE A 46 -11.57 -11.43 -0.65
CA PHE A 46 -10.72 -10.90 -1.71
C PHE A 46 -10.41 -11.98 -2.75
N ALA A 47 -10.01 -13.19 -2.33
CA ALA A 47 -9.70 -14.29 -3.25
C ALA A 47 -10.93 -14.76 -4.03
N GLU A 48 -12.11 -14.78 -3.43
CA GLU A 48 -13.37 -15.12 -4.09
C GLU A 48 -13.75 -14.06 -5.14
N ASP A 49 -13.63 -12.78 -4.80
CA ASP A 49 -13.86 -11.66 -5.71
C ASP A 49 -12.83 -11.62 -6.84
N TRP A 50 -11.57 -11.87 -6.50
CA TRP A 50 -10.42 -11.95 -7.41
C TRP A 50 -10.50 -13.15 -8.36
N ALA A 51 -10.99 -14.30 -7.88
CA ALA A 51 -11.17 -15.50 -8.70
C ALA A 51 -12.43 -15.42 -9.59
N SER A 52 -13.51 -14.83 -9.09
CA SER A 52 -14.77 -14.73 -9.81
C SER A 52 -14.74 -13.65 -10.90
N GLY A 53 -13.87 -12.65 -10.78
CA GLY A 53 -13.81 -11.50 -11.69
C GLY A 53 -15.12 -10.71 -11.77
N LYS A 54 -16.07 -10.97 -10.85
CA LYS A 54 -17.46 -10.51 -10.90
C LYS A 54 -17.78 -9.39 -9.90
N GLY A 55 -16.92 -9.11 -8.92
CA GLY A 55 -17.29 -8.30 -7.76
C GLY A 55 -17.33 -6.77 -7.92
N TRP A 56 -16.94 -6.20 -9.06
CA TRP A 56 -16.45 -4.81 -9.04
C TRP A 56 -17.11 -3.87 -10.07
N GLY A 57 -18.14 -4.34 -10.77
CA GLY A 57 -18.97 -3.48 -11.61
C GLY A 57 -20.00 -2.76 -10.75
N LEU A 58 -19.71 -1.52 -10.32
CA LEU A 58 -20.70 -0.44 -10.10
C LEU A 58 -20.07 0.86 -9.56
N SER A 59 -18.88 0.83 -8.92
CA SER A 59 -18.24 2.05 -8.40
C SER A 59 -17.21 2.64 -9.39
N PRO A 60 -17.31 3.94 -9.76
CA PRO A 60 -16.30 4.63 -10.57
C PRO A 60 -14.89 4.60 -9.95
N MET A 61 -14.79 4.60 -8.61
CA MET A 61 -13.52 4.54 -7.89
C MET A 61 -12.80 3.22 -8.15
N VAL A 62 -13.56 2.13 -8.17
CA VAL A 62 -13.04 0.79 -8.43
C VAL A 62 -12.49 0.68 -9.84
N ALA A 63 -13.17 1.23 -10.84
CA ALA A 63 -12.67 1.25 -12.20
C ALA A 63 -11.37 2.06 -12.34
N ARG A 64 -11.24 3.17 -11.58
CA ARG A 64 -9.99 3.95 -11.50
C ARG A 64 -8.86 3.12 -10.86
N VAL A 65 -9.13 2.45 -9.73
CA VAL A 65 -8.15 1.59 -9.05
C VAL A 65 -7.70 0.45 -9.96
N GLU A 66 -8.62 -0.20 -10.67
CA GLU A 66 -8.29 -1.29 -11.60
C GLU A 66 -7.40 -0.83 -12.74
N LYS A 67 -7.69 0.36 -13.28
CA LYS A 67 -6.88 0.97 -14.33
C LYS A 67 -5.45 1.24 -13.85
N GLU A 68 -5.29 1.90 -12.70
CA GLU A 68 -3.96 2.16 -12.12
C GLU A 68 -3.23 0.87 -11.77
N LEU A 69 -3.93 -0.13 -11.24
CA LEU A 69 -3.33 -1.43 -10.94
C LEU A 69 -2.78 -2.09 -12.20
N ILE A 70 -3.50 -2.00 -13.33
CA ILE A 70 -2.99 -2.49 -14.63
C ILE A 70 -1.75 -1.69 -15.06
N GLU A 71 -1.74 -0.37 -14.90
CA GLU A 71 -0.57 0.46 -15.23
C GLU A 71 0.64 0.14 -14.35
N VAL A 72 0.44 -0.07 -13.04
CA VAL A 72 1.48 -0.50 -12.09
C VAL A 72 1.99 -1.89 -12.49
N ARG A 73 1.11 -2.84 -12.83
CA ARG A 73 1.50 -4.18 -13.31
C ARG A 73 2.37 -4.10 -14.56
N VAL A 74 2.01 -3.27 -15.54
CA VAL A 74 2.81 -3.08 -16.75
C VAL A 74 4.19 -2.49 -16.42
N LYS A 75 4.27 -1.52 -15.50
CA LYS A 75 5.56 -0.95 -15.04
C LYS A 75 6.43 -1.98 -14.34
N ILE A 76 5.85 -2.77 -13.43
CA ILE A 76 6.52 -3.88 -12.75
C ILE A 76 7.03 -4.91 -13.77
N LEU A 77 6.17 -5.34 -14.70
CA LEU A 77 6.54 -6.24 -15.79
C LEU A 77 7.74 -5.69 -16.57
N MET A 78 7.70 -4.43 -17.03
CA MET A 78 8.80 -3.82 -17.79
C MET A 78 10.10 -3.78 -16.99
N PHE A 79 10.02 -3.43 -15.71
CA PHE A 79 11.18 -3.42 -14.81
C PHE A 79 11.79 -4.81 -14.65
N PHE A 80 10.97 -5.83 -14.33
CA PHE A 80 11.43 -7.20 -14.19
C PHE A 80 11.99 -7.77 -15.49
N ASN A 81 11.37 -7.48 -16.64
CA ASN A 81 11.84 -7.95 -17.94
C ASN A 81 13.26 -7.47 -18.26
N ARG A 82 13.60 -6.23 -17.89
CA ARG A 82 14.97 -5.69 -18.06
C ARG A 82 16.00 -6.48 -17.25
N LEU A 83 15.63 -7.03 -16.10
CA LEU A 83 16.50 -7.92 -15.33
C LEU A 83 16.50 -9.34 -15.92
N CYS A 84 15.31 -9.90 -16.18
CA CYS A 84 15.15 -11.27 -16.67
C CYS A 84 15.84 -11.50 -18.01
N VAL A 85 15.87 -10.52 -18.93
CA VAL A 85 16.56 -10.67 -20.22
C VAL A 85 18.05 -10.98 -20.03
N HIS A 86 18.71 -10.38 -19.04
CA HIS A 86 20.12 -10.63 -18.75
C HIS A 86 20.33 -11.98 -18.07
N VAL A 87 19.47 -12.32 -17.11
CA VAL A 87 19.51 -13.63 -16.45
C VAL A 87 19.32 -14.75 -17.46
N VAL A 88 18.30 -14.66 -18.32
CA VAL A 88 18.02 -15.66 -19.36
C VAL A 88 19.13 -15.69 -20.41
N PHE A 89 19.73 -14.56 -20.78
CA PHE A 89 20.89 -14.53 -21.67
C PHE A 89 22.09 -15.31 -21.10
N ILE A 90 22.40 -15.13 -19.82
CA ILE A 90 23.45 -15.90 -19.13
C ILE A 90 23.09 -17.39 -19.11
N MET A 91 21.83 -17.74 -18.84
CA MET A 91 21.35 -19.13 -18.87
C MET A 91 21.49 -19.77 -20.25
N ILE A 92 21.15 -19.05 -21.33
CA ILE A 92 21.35 -19.51 -22.72
C ILE A 92 22.83 -19.77 -22.97
N PHE A 93 23.71 -18.87 -22.54
CA PHE A 93 25.15 -19.03 -22.72
C PHE A 93 25.67 -20.29 -22.00
N LEU A 94 25.25 -20.52 -20.75
CA LEU A 94 25.63 -21.72 -19.99
C LEU A 94 25.12 -23.00 -20.65
N GLN A 95 23.86 -23.02 -21.11
CA GLN A 95 23.28 -24.18 -21.79
C GLN A 95 23.88 -24.43 -23.17
N LEU A 96 24.31 -23.37 -23.87
CA LEU A 96 25.05 -23.51 -25.11
C LEU A 96 26.41 -24.19 -24.86
N LEU A 97 27.12 -23.81 -23.80
CA LEU A 97 28.37 -24.48 -23.42
C LEU A 97 28.14 -25.94 -23.05
N GLU A 98 27.06 -26.25 -22.32
CA GLU A 98 26.66 -27.62 -21.99
C GLU A 98 26.39 -28.45 -23.27
N PHE A 99 25.61 -27.90 -24.20
CA PHE A 99 25.31 -28.54 -25.49
C PHE A 99 26.57 -28.75 -26.35
N LEU A 100 27.47 -27.78 -26.41
CA LEU A 100 28.72 -27.90 -27.17
C LEU A 100 29.66 -28.94 -26.54
N ARG A 101 29.66 -29.07 -25.22
CA ARG A 101 30.48 -30.06 -24.51
C ARG A 101 29.94 -31.48 -24.64
N ALA A 102 28.62 -31.64 -24.59
CA ALA A 102 27.95 -32.94 -24.63
C ALA A 102 26.64 -32.85 -25.44
N PRO A 103 26.72 -32.88 -26.78
CA PRO A 103 25.54 -32.72 -27.62
C PRO A 103 24.59 -33.90 -27.41
N SER A 104 23.41 -33.60 -26.90
CA SER A 104 22.34 -34.56 -26.65
C SER A 104 21.00 -33.92 -26.98
N LEU A 105 19.97 -34.76 -27.25
CA LEU A 105 18.61 -34.26 -27.47
C LEU A 105 18.14 -33.43 -26.26
N HIS A 106 18.54 -33.85 -25.06
CA HIS A 106 18.21 -33.19 -23.81
C HIS A 106 18.84 -31.80 -23.65
N ALA A 107 20.15 -31.69 -23.89
CA ALA A 107 20.82 -30.38 -23.87
C ALA A 107 20.25 -29.44 -24.95
N ALA A 108 19.86 -30.00 -26.11
CA ALA A 108 19.19 -29.23 -27.16
C ALA A 108 17.80 -28.74 -26.75
N THR A 109 17.00 -29.55 -26.05
CA THR A 109 15.67 -29.13 -25.58
C THR A 109 15.75 -28.02 -24.55
N TRP A 110 16.72 -28.09 -23.63
CA TRP A 110 16.97 -27.01 -22.66
C TRP A 110 17.37 -25.70 -23.33
N LEU A 111 18.34 -25.76 -24.25
CA LEU A 111 18.78 -24.59 -25.01
C LEU A 111 17.60 -23.96 -25.77
N LEU A 112 16.79 -24.79 -26.44
CA LEU A 112 15.60 -24.33 -27.15
C LEU A 112 14.57 -23.67 -26.22
N GLN A 113 14.34 -24.24 -25.03
CA GLN A 113 13.44 -23.67 -24.03
C GLN A 113 13.93 -22.30 -23.54
N SER A 114 15.22 -22.15 -23.25
CA SER A 114 15.76 -20.85 -22.80
C SER A 114 15.73 -19.80 -23.91
N VAL A 115 16.00 -20.18 -25.16
CA VAL A 115 15.82 -19.28 -26.32
C VAL A 115 14.35 -18.89 -26.47
N ALA A 116 13.43 -19.84 -26.31
CA ALA A 116 11.99 -19.56 -26.33
C ALA A 116 11.55 -18.63 -25.18
N ALA A 117 12.16 -18.72 -24.00
CA ALA A 117 11.94 -17.78 -22.89
C ALA A 117 12.48 -16.38 -23.19
N TYR A 118 13.64 -16.29 -23.84
CA TYR A 118 14.35 -15.06 -24.13
C TYR A 118 13.64 -14.18 -25.15
N LEU A 119 13.10 -14.77 -26.22
CA LEU A 119 12.46 -14.03 -27.31
C LEU A 119 11.32 -13.10 -26.83
N PRO A 120 10.36 -13.54 -25.99
CA PRO A 120 9.36 -12.64 -25.43
C PRO A 120 9.94 -11.53 -24.54
N HIS A 121 10.96 -11.82 -23.73
CA HIS A 121 11.63 -10.78 -22.91
C HIS A 121 12.25 -9.69 -23.77
N VAL A 122 12.96 -10.07 -24.85
CA VAL A 122 13.52 -9.11 -25.81
C VAL A 122 12.42 -8.33 -26.53
N LEU A 123 11.36 -9.01 -26.95
CA LEU A 123 10.24 -8.37 -27.65
C LEU A 123 9.55 -7.30 -26.76
N ILE A 124 9.34 -7.60 -25.47
CA ILE A 124 8.80 -6.64 -24.50
C ILE A 124 9.68 -5.38 -24.42
N ILE A 125 10.99 -5.56 -24.35
CA ILE A 125 11.94 -4.45 -24.19
C ILE A 125 12.10 -3.65 -25.48
N ALA A 126 12.20 -4.33 -26.63
CA ALA A 126 12.45 -3.72 -27.92
C ALA A 126 11.23 -2.99 -28.47
N ALA A 127 10.02 -3.43 -28.11
CA ALA A 127 8.76 -2.83 -28.57
C ALA A 127 7.76 -2.61 -27.43
N PRO A 128 8.03 -1.68 -26.48
CA PRO A 128 7.14 -1.44 -25.33
C PRO A 128 5.72 -1.06 -25.75
N GLY A 129 5.57 -0.35 -26.88
CA GLY A 129 4.28 0.09 -27.40
C GLY A 129 3.38 -1.02 -27.95
N LEU A 130 3.91 -2.21 -28.23
CA LEU A 130 3.10 -3.37 -28.64
C LEU A 130 2.45 -4.06 -27.43
N PHE A 131 2.97 -3.83 -26.23
CA PHE A 131 2.49 -4.47 -25.01
C PHE A 131 1.30 -3.73 -24.43
N SER A 132 0.12 -4.15 -24.88
CA SER A 132 -1.16 -3.78 -24.27
C SER A 132 -1.59 -4.82 -23.22
N SER A 133 -2.55 -4.45 -22.36
CA SER A 133 -3.14 -5.33 -21.35
C SER A 133 -3.72 -6.62 -21.91
N SER A 134 -4.08 -6.65 -23.20
CA SER A 134 -4.61 -7.85 -23.87
C SER A 134 -3.56 -8.96 -24.06
N LEU A 135 -2.27 -8.61 -24.13
CA LEU A 135 -1.17 -9.57 -24.32
C LEU A 135 -0.66 -10.17 -23.01
N LEU A 136 -1.04 -9.63 -21.85
CA LEU A 136 -0.60 -10.15 -20.55
C LEU A 136 -1.00 -11.61 -20.34
N ARG A 137 -2.26 -11.95 -20.65
CA ARG A 137 -2.78 -13.33 -20.49
C ARG A 137 -2.09 -14.35 -21.39
N PRO A 138 -1.99 -14.16 -22.73
CA PRO A 138 -1.30 -15.13 -23.58
C PRO A 138 0.19 -15.25 -23.24
N MET A 139 0.86 -14.16 -22.85
CA MET A 139 2.23 -14.25 -22.35
C MET A 139 2.36 -15.06 -21.06
N HIS A 140 1.46 -14.81 -20.10
CA HIS A 140 1.44 -15.54 -18.84
C HIS A 140 1.25 -17.04 -19.10
N LEU A 141 0.31 -17.41 -19.97
CA LEU A 141 0.11 -18.80 -20.38
C LEU A 141 1.34 -19.38 -21.10
N PHE A 142 1.98 -18.62 -21.98
CA PHE A 142 3.20 -19.05 -22.66
C PHE A 142 4.32 -19.38 -21.67
N PHE A 143 4.65 -18.46 -20.76
CA PHE A 143 5.67 -18.70 -19.73
C PHE A 143 5.29 -19.85 -18.80
N PHE A 144 4.00 -19.99 -18.46
CA PHE A 144 3.52 -21.10 -17.64
C PHE A 144 3.78 -22.44 -18.32
N VAL A 145 3.38 -22.58 -19.59
CA VAL A 145 3.63 -23.80 -20.37
C VAL A 145 5.14 -24.08 -20.49
N LEU A 146 5.94 -23.03 -20.66
CA LEU A 146 7.39 -23.16 -20.72
C LEU A 146 7.98 -23.69 -19.40
N VAL A 147 7.60 -23.13 -18.25
CA VAL A 147 8.03 -23.61 -16.93
C VAL A 147 7.58 -25.05 -16.69
N LEU A 148 6.34 -25.37 -17.05
CA LEU A 148 5.78 -26.72 -16.87
C LEU A 148 6.53 -27.76 -17.71
N THR A 149 6.76 -27.46 -18.99
CA THR A 149 7.53 -28.35 -19.89
C THR A 149 8.98 -28.49 -19.43
N THR A 150 9.60 -27.42 -18.93
CA THR A 150 10.96 -27.44 -18.36
C THR A 150 11.02 -28.34 -17.12
N ALA A 151 10.03 -28.26 -16.24
CA ALA A 151 9.93 -29.15 -15.08
C ALA A 151 9.83 -30.62 -15.49
N PHE A 152 9.01 -30.96 -16.49
CA PHE A 152 8.91 -32.34 -17.00
C PHE A 152 10.20 -32.85 -17.63
N VAL A 153 10.87 -32.02 -18.44
CA VAL A 153 12.16 -32.36 -19.06
C VAL A 153 13.22 -32.62 -17.98
N SER A 154 13.20 -31.89 -16.88
CA SER A 154 14.13 -32.10 -15.75
C SER A 154 14.08 -33.51 -15.16
N GLY A 155 12.99 -34.26 -15.34
CA GLY A 155 12.84 -35.60 -14.75
C GLY A 155 13.71 -36.70 -15.35
N SER A 156 14.35 -36.46 -16.49
CA SER A 156 15.30 -37.41 -17.09
C SER A 156 16.76 -37.20 -16.63
N ASP A 157 17.01 -36.24 -15.74
CA ASP A 157 18.35 -35.87 -15.29
C ASP A 157 18.91 -36.75 -14.16
N SER A 158 20.21 -36.58 -13.89
CA SER A 158 20.83 -37.12 -12.69
C SER A 158 20.21 -36.48 -11.43
N LYS A 159 20.18 -37.21 -10.31
CA LYS A 159 19.50 -36.78 -9.07
C LYS A 159 19.92 -35.40 -8.58
N ASP A 160 21.20 -35.06 -8.69
CA ASP A 160 21.75 -33.79 -8.23
C ASP A 160 21.33 -32.63 -9.16
N GLU A 161 21.25 -32.87 -10.47
CA GLU A 161 20.82 -31.88 -11.47
C GLU A 161 19.31 -31.63 -11.40
N VAL A 162 18.51 -32.65 -11.11
CA VAL A 162 17.05 -32.54 -10.92
C VAL A 162 16.71 -31.48 -9.87
N PHE A 163 17.42 -31.47 -8.73
CA PHE A 163 17.13 -30.53 -7.65
C PHE A 163 17.40 -29.08 -8.05
N GLY A 164 18.55 -28.82 -8.70
CA GLY A 164 18.90 -27.48 -9.19
C GLY A 164 17.92 -26.97 -10.24
N ARG A 165 17.53 -27.83 -11.19
CA ARG A 165 16.61 -27.48 -12.29
C ARG A 165 15.18 -27.27 -11.80
N LEU A 166 14.69 -28.08 -10.86
CA LEU A 166 13.40 -27.84 -10.21
C LEU A 166 13.40 -26.57 -9.36
N GLY A 167 14.48 -26.29 -8.62
CA GLY A 167 14.63 -25.04 -7.88
C GLY A 167 14.58 -23.80 -8.78
N PHE A 168 15.18 -23.87 -9.97
CA PHE A 168 15.07 -22.83 -10.99
C PHE A 168 13.63 -22.67 -11.48
N CYS A 169 12.94 -23.76 -11.80
CA CYS A 169 11.54 -23.71 -12.23
C CYS A 169 10.61 -23.15 -11.14
N LEU A 170 10.83 -23.48 -9.87
CA LEU A 170 10.07 -22.92 -8.74
C LEU A 170 10.31 -21.42 -8.62
N SER A 171 11.56 -20.99 -8.74
CA SER A 171 11.92 -19.55 -8.73
C SER A 171 11.24 -18.81 -9.88
N ALA A 172 11.25 -19.40 -11.09
CA ALA A 172 10.56 -18.84 -12.25
C ALA A 172 9.05 -18.75 -12.04
N GLN A 173 8.42 -19.79 -11.45
CA GLN A 173 7.00 -19.78 -11.10
C GLN A 173 6.66 -18.67 -10.11
N VAL A 174 7.46 -18.49 -9.05
CA VAL A 174 7.25 -17.43 -8.06
C VAL A 174 7.35 -16.05 -8.72
N VAL A 175 8.41 -15.82 -9.49
CA VAL A 175 8.58 -14.56 -10.25
C VAL A 175 7.39 -14.32 -11.18
N GLN A 176 6.93 -15.36 -11.89
CA GLN A 176 5.77 -15.27 -12.77
C GLN A 176 4.49 -14.91 -12.02
N ALA A 177 4.28 -15.45 -10.81
CA ALA A 177 3.13 -15.14 -9.97
C ALA A 177 3.11 -13.68 -9.50
N PHE A 178 4.29 -13.08 -9.24
CA PHE A 178 4.42 -11.65 -8.95
C PHE A 178 4.23 -10.75 -10.17
N ILE A 179 4.73 -11.17 -11.33
CA ILE A 179 4.66 -10.38 -12.57
C ILE A 179 3.25 -10.41 -13.17
N PHE A 180 2.58 -11.57 -13.12
CA PHE A 180 1.27 -11.81 -13.69
C PHE A 180 0.28 -12.28 -12.60
N PRO A 181 -0.08 -11.43 -11.62
CA PRO A 181 -1.04 -11.81 -10.61
C PRO A 181 -2.44 -11.80 -11.25
N VAL A 182 -2.76 -12.91 -11.92
CA VAL A 182 -4.08 -13.18 -12.49
C VAL A 182 -4.66 -14.32 -11.69
N GLY A 183 -5.48 -13.96 -10.72
CA GLY A 183 -6.59 -14.76 -10.23
C GLY A 183 -6.43 -16.27 -10.15
N ALA A 184 -7.48 -16.85 -10.71
CA ALA A 184 -7.58 -18.25 -10.99
C ALA A 184 -6.39 -18.83 -11.78
N VAL A 185 -5.76 -18.07 -12.68
CA VAL A 185 -4.65 -18.59 -13.52
C VAL A 185 -3.43 -18.90 -12.68
N THR A 186 -3.10 -18.06 -11.69
CA THR A 186 -1.95 -18.26 -10.79
C THR A 186 -2.16 -19.47 -9.87
N VAL A 187 -3.40 -19.67 -9.41
CA VAL A 187 -3.77 -20.84 -8.59
C VAL A 187 -3.68 -22.12 -9.43
N VAL A 188 -4.27 -22.14 -10.62
CA VAL A 188 -4.21 -23.28 -11.54
C VAL A 188 -2.77 -23.60 -11.94
N GLN A 189 -1.96 -22.57 -12.21
CA GLN A 189 -0.53 -22.71 -12.48
C GLN A 189 0.18 -23.39 -11.30
N SER A 190 -0.10 -22.95 -10.07
CA SER A 190 0.59 -23.46 -8.89
C SER A 190 0.22 -24.90 -8.56
N ILE A 191 -1.06 -25.26 -8.69
CA ILE A 191 -1.50 -26.66 -8.55
C ILE A 191 -0.85 -27.54 -9.63
N SER A 192 -0.84 -27.07 -10.88
CA SER A 192 -0.28 -27.83 -12.01
C SER A 192 1.23 -28.03 -11.85
N TYR A 193 1.94 -26.99 -11.42
CA TYR A 193 3.37 -27.08 -11.15
C TYR A 193 3.67 -28.00 -9.96
N ALA A 194 2.93 -27.88 -8.85
CA ALA A 194 3.11 -28.75 -7.69
C ALA A 194 2.89 -30.23 -8.04
N ALA A 195 1.91 -30.53 -8.90
CA ALA A 195 1.69 -31.88 -9.43
C ALA A 195 2.87 -32.37 -10.30
N ALA A 196 3.33 -31.55 -11.24
CA ALA A 196 4.46 -31.89 -12.10
C ALA A 196 5.76 -32.07 -11.30
N HIS A 197 6.04 -31.18 -10.35
CA HIS A 197 7.19 -31.28 -9.46
C HIS A 197 7.15 -32.56 -8.62
N THR A 198 6.00 -32.87 -8.01
CA THR A 198 5.83 -34.09 -7.21
C THR A 198 6.04 -35.35 -8.05
N TRP A 199 5.51 -35.36 -9.27
CA TRP A 199 5.71 -36.44 -10.22
C TRP A 199 7.19 -36.64 -10.56
N VAL A 200 7.88 -35.55 -10.94
CA VAL A 200 9.30 -35.58 -11.32
C VAL A 200 10.18 -36.04 -10.15
N MET A 201 9.91 -35.55 -8.94
CA MET A 201 10.61 -36.00 -7.73
C MET A 201 10.39 -37.50 -7.45
N GLY A 202 9.18 -38.02 -7.71
CA GLY A 202 8.90 -39.44 -7.58
C GLY A 202 9.66 -40.29 -8.59
N GLN A 203 9.82 -39.82 -9.82
CA GLN A 203 10.65 -40.49 -10.83
C GLN A 203 12.13 -40.49 -10.43
N ALA A 204 12.65 -39.36 -9.96
CA ALA A 204 14.08 -39.20 -9.65
C ALA A 204 14.51 -39.91 -8.35
N PHE A 205 13.67 -39.90 -7.31
CA PHE A 205 14.02 -40.36 -5.96
C PHE A 205 13.26 -41.62 -5.50
N GLY A 206 12.31 -42.11 -6.30
CA GLY A 206 11.50 -43.28 -5.96
C GLY A 206 10.31 -42.93 -5.06
N ALA A 207 10.09 -43.69 -3.99
CA ALA A 207 8.90 -43.57 -3.16
C ALA A 207 8.79 -42.17 -2.53
N VAL A 208 7.87 -41.36 -3.03
CA VAL A 208 7.56 -40.04 -2.47
C VAL A 208 6.84 -40.24 -1.14
N THR A 209 7.46 -39.81 -0.04
CA THR A 209 6.79 -39.85 1.27
C THR A 209 5.67 -38.82 1.30
N LEU A 210 4.57 -39.16 1.97
CA LEU A 210 3.43 -38.24 2.15
C LEU A 210 3.87 -36.91 2.77
N TRP A 211 4.84 -36.93 3.67
CA TRP A 211 5.39 -35.74 4.32
C TRP A 211 6.11 -34.81 3.35
N LEU A 212 6.87 -35.35 2.41
CA LEU A 212 7.55 -34.56 1.38
C LEU A 212 6.54 -33.89 0.44
N VAL A 213 5.48 -34.62 0.05
CA VAL A 213 4.37 -34.04 -0.75
C VAL A 213 3.69 -32.92 0.02
N LEU A 214 3.31 -33.17 1.27
CA LEU A 214 2.61 -32.19 2.10
C LEU A 214 3.44 -30.92 2.29
N PHE A 215 4.71 -31.06 2.68
CA PHE A 215 5.61 -29.93 2.87
C PHE A 215 5.78 -29.12 1.58
N HIS A 216 5.99 -29.80 0.44
CA HIS A 216 6.21 -29.11 -0.83
C HIS A 216 4.95 -28.41 -1.35
N VAL A 217 3.78 -29.06 -1.26
CA VAL A 217 2.50 -28.44 -1.62
C VAL A 217 2.22 -27.24 -0.72
N CYS A 218 2.42 -27.36 0.59
CA CYS A 218 2.25 -26.24 1.52
C CYS A 218 3.19 -25.07 1.18
N LEU A 219 4.46 -25.36 0.90
CA LEU A 219 5.44 -24.33 0.53
C LEU A 219 5.07 -23.67 -0.81
N ASN A 220 4.66 -24.45 -1.82
CA ASN A 220 4.25 -23.91 -3.11
C ASN A 220 3.00 -23.03 -2.98
N VAL A 221 1.98 -23.48 -2.23
CA VAL A 221 0.78 -22.67 -1.96
C VAL A 221 1.14 -21.37 -1.22
N LEU A 222 2.02 -21.44 -0.21
CA LEU A 222 2.43 -20.26 0.53
C LEU A 222 3.18 -19.25 -0.36
N VAL A 223 4.20 -19.71 -1.09
CA VAL A 223 5.10 -18.82 -1.83
C VAL A 223 4.49 -18.38 -3.16
N SER A 224 3.81 -19.28 -3.88
CA SER A 224 3.30 -19.01 -5.23
C SER A 224 1.85 -18.54 -5.27
N CYS A 225 1.06 -18.72 -4.21
CA CYS A 225 -0.30 -18.19 -4.13
C CYS A 225 -0.46 -17.10 -3.07
N ALA A 226 -0.05 -17.33 -1.81
CA ALA A 226 -0.35 -16.38 -0.74
C ALA A 226 0.45 -15.07 -0.87
N LEU A 227 1.76 -15.12 -1.16
CA LEU A 227 2.57 -13.90 -1.30
C LEU A 227 2.10 -12.99 -2.44
N PRO A 228 1.83 -13.47 -3.66
CA PRO A 228 1.29 -12.62 -4.73
C PRO A 228 -0.07 -12.01 -4.39
N VAL A 229 -0.95 -12.76 -3.72
CA VAL A 229 -2.26 -12.25 -3.27
C VAL A 229 -2.10 -11.13 -2.25
N ILE A 230 -1.24 -11.32 -1.25
CA ILE A 230 -0.94 -10.29 -0.24
C ILE A 230 -0.32 -9.06 -0.89
N PHE A 231 0.60 -9.26 -1.84
CA PHE A 231 1.24 -8.16 -2.57
C PHE A 231 0.21 -7.37 -3.40
N GLU A 232 -0.66 -8.04 -4.15
CA GLU A 232 -1.72 -7.36 -4.93
C GLU A 232 -2.67 -6.60 -4.02
N PHE A 233 -3.09 -7.20 -2.90
CA PHE A 233 -3.91 -6.54 -1.90
C PHE A 233 -3.24 -5.27 -1.36
N ALA A 234 -1.97 -5.35 -0.96
CA ALA A 234 -1.21 -4.21 -0.46
C ALA A 234 -1.08 -3.08 -1.51
N VAL A 235 -0.83 -3.43 -2.78
CA VAL A 235 -0.76 -2.44 -3.87
C VAL A 235 -2.11 -1.77 -4.11
N ARG A 236 -3.22 -2.52 -4.07
CA ARG A 236 -4.57 -1.95 -4.19
C ARG A 236 -4.89 -0.97 -3.08
N GLU A 237 -4.67 -1.37 -1.82
CA GLU A 237 -4.91 -0.50 -0.67
C GLU A 237 -4.05 0.77 -0.75
N TRP A 238 -2.79 0.63 -1.19
CA TRP A 238 -1.93 1.78 -1.43
C TRP A 238 -2.47 2.72 -2.52
N ILE A 239 -2.96 2.20 -3.65
CA ILE A 239 -3.59 3.00 -4.71
C ILE A 239 -4.85 3.72 -4.19
N VAL A 240 -5.70 3.02 -3.44
CA VAL A 240 -6.91 3.58 -2.84
C VAL A 240 -6.56 4.73 -1.89
N ALA A 241 -5.61 4.52 -0.99
CA ALA A 241 -5.12 5.54 -0.07
C ALA A 241 -4.52 6.74 -0.81
N SER A 242 -3.75 6.50 -1.88
CA SER A 242 -3.19 7.56 -2.74
C SER A 242 -4.28 8.39 -3.40
N PHE A 243 -5.36 7.78 -3.89
CA PHE A 243 -6.48 8.51 -4.48
C PHE A 243 -7.25 9.32 -3.45
N GLN A 244 -7.52 8.75 -2.27
CA GLN A 244 -8.18 9.48 -1.20
C GLN A 244 -7.36 10.71 -0.76
N SER A 245 -6.04 10.58 -0.69
CA SER A 245 -5.15 11.71 -0.42
C SER A 245 -5.22 12.77 -1.53
N GLN A 246 -5.06 12.37 -2.79
CA GLN A 246 -5.05 13.32 -3.92
C GLN A 246 -6.40 14.01 -4.13
N ASP A 247 -7.51 13.28 -4.04
CA ASP A 247 -8.84 13.85 -4.18
C ASP A 247 -9.09 14.84 -3.03
N SER A 248 -8.66 14.53 -1.80
CA SER A 248 -8.73 15.46 -0.66
C SER A 248 -7.89 16.72 -0.88
N ASP A 249 -6.65 16.58 -1.34
CA ASP A 249 -5.76 17.72 -1.63
C ASP A 249 -6.34 18.61 -2.74
N SER A 250 -6.93 18.02 -3.78
CA SER A 250 -7.57 18.75 -4.88
C SER A 250 -8.81 19.52 -4.43
N LEU A 251 -9.63 18.92 -3.56
CA LEU A 251 -10.80 19.57 -2.96
C LEU A 251 -10.40 20.73 -2.07
N ILE A 252 -9.36 20.55 -1.26
CA ILE A 252 -8.79 21.61 -0.41
C ILE A 252 -8.26 22.74 -1.28
N ALA A 253 -7.49 22.44 -2.33
CA ALA A 253 -6.97 23.45 -3.26
C ALA A 253 -8.09 24.23 -3.96
N GLY A 254 -9.14 23.53 -4.41
CA GLY A 254 -10.33 24.16 -5.00
C GLY A 254 -11.08 25.06 -4.00
N PHE A 255 -11.24 24.61 -2.76
CA PHE A 255 -11.85 25.40 -1.69
C PHE A 255 -11.02 26.65 -1.36
N ARG A 256 -9.69 26.53 -1.23
CA ARG A 256 -8.79 27.67 -1.03
C ARG A 256 -8.87 28.66 -2.19
N GLN A 257 -8.95 28.17 -3.42
CA GLN A 257 -9.12 29.01 -4.60
C GLN A 257 -10.45 29.77 -4.58
N MET A 258 -11.54 29.12 -4.16
CA MET A 258 -12.83 29.75 -3.96
C MET A 258 -12.79 30.79 -2.84
N LEU A 259 -12.16 30.48 -1.70
CA LEU A 259 -11.98 31.42 -0.58
C LEU A 259 -11.21 32.66 -1.00
N LYS A 260 -10.15 32.54 -1.80
CA LYS A 260 -9.42 33.70 -2.35
C LYS A 260 -10.28 34.63 -3.21
N GLY A 261 -11.39 34.14 -3.76
CA GLY A 261 -12.35 34.96 -4.51
C GLY A 261 -13.40 35.65 -3.63
N ILE A 262 -13.61 35.19 -2.40
CA ILE A 262 -14.67 35.65 -1.50
C ILE A 262 -14.12 36.44 -0.29
N CYS A 263 -12.92 36.05 0.15
CA CYS A 263 -12.21 36.54 1.32
C CYS A 263 -10.88 37.19 0.89
N ASP A 264 -10.45 38.19 1.65
CA ASP A 264 -9.19 38.90 1.41
C ASP A 264 -7.97 38.08 1.87
N GLY A 265 -8.19 37.05 2.70
CA GLY A 265 -7.15 36.15 3.16
C GLY A 265 -7.66 34.87 3.78
N GLU A 266 -6.77 33.88 3.85
CA GLU A 266 -6.93 32.67 4.66
C GLU A 266 -5.69 32.49 5.54
N LEU A 267 -5.87 31.92 6.73
CA LEU A 267 -4.81 31.62 7.68
C LEU A 267 -5.05 30.24 8.29
N LEU A 268 -3.97 29.49 8.45
CA LEU A 268 -3.97 28.25 9.22
C LEU A 268 -3.30 28.54 10.56
N LEU A 269 -3.95 28.17 11.67
CA LEU A 269 -3.38 28.26 13.01
C LEU A 269 -3.17 26.88 13.61
N ASP A 270 -2.14 26.72 14.44
CA ASP A 270 -1.92 25.52 15.25
C ASP A 270 -2.82 25.50 16.51
N GLY A 271 -2.66 24.48 17.35
CA GLY A 271 -3.40 24.34 18.61
C GLY A 271 -3.11 25.42 19.66
N ASN A 272 -2.04 26.21 19.46
CA ASN A 272 -1.70 27.37 20.29
C ASN A 272 -2.12 28.70 19.62
N PHE A 273 -2.90 28.63 18.54
CA PHE A 273 -3.33 29.77 17.72
C PHE A 273 -2.17 30.56 17.08
N GLN A 274 -1.04 29.90 16.83
CA GLN A 274 0.08 30.46 16.09
C GLN A 274 -0.09 30.22 14.59
N ILE A 275 0.32 31.21 13.79
CA ILE A 275 0.18 31.17 12.33
C ILE A 275 1.13 30.12 11.74
N CYS A 276 0.57 29.13 11.08
CA CYS A 276 1.29 28.07 10.38
C CYS A 276 1.63 28.51 8.95
N GLY A 277 2.93 28.60 8.64
CA GLY A 277 3.43 28.95 7.31
C GLY A 277 3.37 30.45 7.01
N THR A 278 3.60 30.81 5.75
CA THR A 278 3.62 32.22 5.32
C THR A 278 2.20 32.77 5.21
N ALA A 279 2.02 34.02 5.65
CA ALA A 279 0.73 34.71 5.61
C ALA A 279 0.77 35.97 4.72
N PRO A 280 0.94 35.82 3.39
CA PRO A 280 1.01 36.97 2.47
C PRO A 280 -0.28 37.79 2.43
N CYS A 281 -1.42 37.18 2.81
CA CYS A 281 -2.68 37.88 2.96
C CYS A 281 -2.63 38.91 4.10
N LEU A 282 -2.05 38.58 5.26
CA LEU A 282 -1.87 39.50 6.37
C LEU A 282 -0.88 40.60 6.05
N GLN A 283 0.20 40.30 5.33
CA GLN A 283 1.15 41.30 4.83
C GLN A 283 0.42 42.34 3.98
N ARG A 284 -0.42 41.91 3.04
CA ARG A 284 -1.21 42.80 2.21
C ARG A 284 -2.24 43.58 3.02
N LEU A 285 -3.00 42.89 3.86
CA LEU A 285 -4.10 43.47 4.63
C LEU A 285 -3.58 44.52 5.62
N LEU A 286 -2.48 44.23 6.33
CA LEU A 286 -1.86 45.14 7.29
C LEU A 286 -0.85 46.11 6.67
N SER A 287 -0.69 46.10 5.34
CA SER A 287 0.33 46.89 4.62
C SER A 287 1.74 46.74 5.23
N SER A 288 2.12 45.51 5.56
CA SER A 288 3.36 45.17 6.26
C SER A 288 4.26 44.26 5.42
N SER A 289 5.59 44.43 5.55
CA SER A 289 6.59 43.51 5.00
C SER A 289 7.00 42.39 5.96
N ASP A 290 6.46 42.38 7.19
CA ASP A 290 6.81 41.40 8.22
C ASP A 290 6.38 39.98 7.83
N ASP A 291 7.22 38.99 8.16
CA ASP A 291 6.77 37.60 8.21
C ASP A 291 6.00 37.35 9.51
N PHE A 292 4.79 36.81 9.37
CA PHE A 292 3.89 36.49 10.47
C PHE A 292 3.92 35.00 10.82
N ALA A 293 4.69 34.18 10.11
CA ALA A 293 4.87 32.76 10.43
C ALA A 293 5.34 32.57 11.89
N GLY A 294 4.65 31.69 12.62
CA GLY A 294 4.92 31.40 14.03
C GLY A 294 4.46 32.48 15.03
N ARG A 295 3.90 33.59 14.57
CA ARG A 295 3.32 34.60 15.49
C ARG A 295 1.94 34.15 15.97
N SER A 296 1.63 34.46 17.22
CA SER A 296 0.29 34.30 17.80
C SER A 296 -0.69 35.25 17.10
N PHE A 297 -1.77 34.71 16.53
CA PHE A 297 -2.79 35.54 15.88
C PHE A 297 -3.50 36.51 16.84
N PRO A 298 -3.87 36.11 18.08
CA PRO A 298 -4.41 37.04 19.08
C PRO A 298 -3.54 38.27 19.38
N ASP A 299 -2.22 38.17 19.21
CA ASP A 299 -1.32 39.30 19.47
C ASP A 299 -1.46 40.41 18.44
N LEU A 300 -1.98 40.08 17.24
CA LEU A 300 -2.23 41.03 16.15
C LEU A 300 -3.50 41.88 16.35
N LEU A 301 -4.31 41.56 17.36
CA LEU A 301 -5.52 42.33 17.69
C LEU A 301 -5.18 43.66 18.37
N ALA A 302 -5.95 44.71 18.06
CA ALA A 302 -5.68 46.06 18.56
C ALA A 302 -5.87 46.20 20.08
N ASP A 303 -6.88 45.51 20.64
CA ASP A 303 -7.33 45.69 22.02
C ASP A 303 -7.45 44.35 22.77
N ASP A 304 -7.25 44.38 24.10
CA ASP A 304 -7.35 43.20 24.96
C ASP A 304 -8.78 42.64 25.04
N ASP A 305 -9.80 43.47 24.84
CA ASP A 305 -11.19 43.01 24.77
C ASP A 305 -11.48 42.22 23.49
N ALA A 306 -10.88 42.61 22.36
CA ALA A 306 -10.95 41.85 21.12
C ALA A 306 -10.29 40.48 21.26
N ARG A 307 -9.16 40.40 22.01
CA ARG A 307 -8.49 39.12 22.33
C ARG A 307 -9.40 38.19 23.12
N LYS A 308 -10.09 38.70 24.14
CA LYS A 308 -11.05 37.92 24.93
C LYS A 308 -12.22 37.42 24.07
N LEU A 309 -12.75 38.27 23.19
CA LEU A 309 -13.82 37.90 22.27
C LEU A 309 -13.37 36.81 21.30
N LEU A 310 -12.17 36.92 20.73
CA LEU A 310 -11.61 35.90 19.85
C LEU A 310 -11.39 34.58 20.59
N ASN A 311 -10.81 34.59 21.79
CA ASN A 311 -10.61 33.38 22.58
C ASN A 311 -11.94 32.69 22.92
N ASN A 312 -12.98 33.44 23.29
CA ASN A 312 -14.32 32.90 23.53
C ASN A 312 -14.99 32.38 22.24
N PHE A 313 -14.61 32.93 21.09
CA PHE A 313 -15.09 32.49 19.79
C PHE A 313 -14.44 31.17 19.36
N LEU A 314 -13.14 30.99 19.62
CA LEU A 314 -12.35 29.80 19.30
C LEU A 314 -12.52 28.66 20.33
N ALA A 315 -12.77 28.98 21.62
CA ALA A 315 -12.84 28.01 22.72
C ALA A 315 -13.89 26.88 22.54
N PRO A 316 -15.12 27.13 22.04
CA PRO A 316 -16.11 26.07 21.82
C PRO A 316 -15.66 25.02 20.80
N ALA A 317 -14.70 25.38 19.95
CA ALA A 317 -14.16 24.52 18.91
C ALA A 317 -12.84 23.84 19.31
N ALA A 318 -12.13 24.39 20.31
CA ALA A 318 -11.01 23.73 20.97
C ALA A 318 -11.49 22.69 21.99
N ALA A 319 -12.61 22.93 22.69
CA ALA A 319 -13.16 22.00 23.68
C ALA A 319 -13.68 20.67 23.11
N THR A 320 -13.80 20.55 21.78
CA THR A 320 -14.20 19.31 21.11
C THR A 320 -13.05 18.33 20.83
N SER A 321 -11.78 18.71 21.05
CA SER A 321 -10.63 17.82 20.82
C SER A 321 -10.26 16.94 22.01
N ASP A 322 -10.59 17.34 23.24
CA ASP A 322 -10.00 16.73 24.45
C ASP A 322 -10.93 15.77 25.20
N ALA A 323 -12.17 15.58 24.70
CA ALA A 323 -13.23 14.87 25.44
C ALA A 323 -13.61 13.48 24.87
N ASP A 324 -12.71 12.82 24.13
CA ASP A 324 -12.98 11.49 23.56
C ASP A 324 -12.17 10.35 24.21
N GLU A 325 -11.90 10.46 25.51
CA GLU A 325 -11.60 9.31 26.37
C GLU A 325 -12.38 9.38 27.70
N GLY A 326 -13.67 9.02 27.65
CA GLY A 326 -14.41 8.57 28.84
C GLY A 326 -15.32 9.58 29.53
N ALA A 327 -16.52 9.80 29.00
CA ALA A 327 -17.68 10.21 29.81
C ALA A 327 -19.00 9.87 29.11
N GLU A 328 -19.63 8.77 29.52
CA GLU A 328 -21.06 8.56 29.32
C GLU A 328 -21.85 9.62 30.12
N GLY A 329 -22.77 10.33 29.48
CA GLY A 329 -23.82 11.07 30.17
C GLY A 329 -23.59 12.57 30.38
N GLY A 330 -23.58 13.34 29.30
CA GLY A 330 -23.73 14.80 29.36
C GLY A 330 -24.06 15.37 27.99
N LYS A 331 -25.12 16.16 27.88
CA LYS A 331 -25.64 16.77 26.63
C LYS A 331 -24.51 17.27 25.72
N ARG A 332 -24.21 16.52 24.66
CA ARG A 332 -23.49 17.02 23.48
C ARG A 332 -24.28 18.22 22.95
N LEU A 333 -23.70 19.42 23.07
CA LEU A 333 -24.06 20.52 22.17
C LEU A 333 -23.75 19.99 20.77
N GLN A 334 -24.81 19.77 19.99
CA GLN A 334 -24.71 19.29 18.62
C GLN A 334 -23.66 20.12 17.88
N SER A 335 -22.53 19.52 17.51
CA SER A 335 -21.76 19.97 16.37
C SER A 335 -22.70 19.81 15.18
N SER A 336 -23.44 20.86 14.86
CA SER A 336 -24.34 20.88 13.71
C SER A 336 -23.48 20.79 12.46
N ALA A 337 -23.22 19.56 12.01
CA ALA A 337 -22.75 19.27 10.66
C ALA A 337 -23.77 19.91 9.71
N GLY A 338 -23.46 21.13 9.23
CA GLY A 338 -24.36 21.94 8.40
C GLY A 338 -24.73 23.33 8.92
N ALA A 339 -24.25 23.80 10.08
CA ALA A 339 -24.42 25.22 10.44
C ALA A 339 -23.42 26.11 9.70
N ALA A 340 -23.87 27.31 9.34
CA ALA A 340 -23.03 28.32 8.72
C ALA A 340 -21.80 28.63 9.61
N PRO A 341 -20.62 28.86 9.02
CA PRO A 341 -19.42 29.24 9.76
C PRO A 341 -19.71 30.46 10.66
N ARG A 342 -19.28 30.40 11.91
CA ARG A 342 -19.41 31.54 12.82
C ARG A 342 -18.53 32.67 12.28
N CYS A 343 -19.04 33.90 12.37
CA CYS A 343 -18.33 35.11 11.98
C CYS A 343 -18.12 35.99 13.22
N LEU A 344 -16.91 36.50 13.40
CA LEU A 344 -16.57 37.48 14.43
C LEU A 344 -15.82 38.64 13.78
N ARG A 345 -16.31 39.86 14.01
CA ARG A 345 -15.61 41.07 13.61
C ARG A 345 -14.57 41.44 14.65
N VAL A 346 -13.33 41.66 14.22
CA VAL A 346 -12.23 42.07 15.10
C VAL A 346 -11.36 43.16 14.45
N PRO A 347 -10.86 44.12 15.23
CA PRO A 347 -9.87 45.07 14.75
C PRO A 347 -8.45 44.47 14.82
N LEU A 348 -7.78 44.36 13.68
CA LEU A 348 -6.37 44.04 13.59
C LEU A 348 -5.53 45.33 13.63
N ARG A 349 -4.38 45.27 14.28
CA ARG A 349 -3.45 46.40 14.38
C ARG A 349 -2.37 46.32 13.30
N ALA A 350 -2.39 47.26 12.37
CA ALA A 350 -1.30 47.42 11.42
C ALA A 350 -0.03 47.94 12.11
N PRO A 351 1.18 47.67 11.58
CA PRO A 351 2.42 48.24 12.10
C PRO A 351 2.44 49.77 12.11
N SER A 352 1.68 50.41 11.21
CA SER A 352 1.47 51.87 11.18
C SER A 352 0.70 52.41 12.40
N GLY A 353 0.14 51.52 13.24
CA GLY A 353 -0.73 51.87 14.35
C GLY A 353 -2.21 52.00 13.97
N GLN A 354 -2.55 51.92 12.68
CA GLN A 354 -3.93 51.96 12.20
C GLN A 354 -4.65 50.64 12.53
N ALA A 355 -5.90 50.73 13.01
CA ALA A 355 -6.76 49.58 13.19
C ALA A 355 -7.53 49.27 11.89
N ILE A 356 -7.55 48.00 11.49
CA ILE A 356 -8.25 47.50 10.31
C ILE A 356 -9.30 46.50 10.79
N SER A 357 -10.57 46.81 10.56
CA SER A 357 -11.68 45.91 10.91
C SER A 357 -11.76 44.76 9.91
N VAL A 358 -11.72 43.53 10.41
CA VAL A 358 -11.89 42.32 9.61
C VAL A 358 -12.97 41.42 10.19
N ASP A 359 -13.76 40.82 9.31
CA ASP A 359 -14.66 39.73 9.61
C ASP A 359 -13.87 38.41 9.54
N VAL A 360 -13.84 37.68 10.65
CA VAL A 360 -13.12 36.42 10.82
C VAL A 360 -14.11 35.27 10.84
N PHE A 361 -13.98 34.37 9.88
CA PHE A 361 -14.71 33.11 9.82
C PHE A 361 -13.81 31.99 10.33
N HIS A 362 -14.34 31.11 11.18
CA HIS A 362 -13.56 30.04 11.80
C HIS A 362 -14.15 28.66 11.54
N VAL A 363 -13.28 27.72 11.21
CA VAL A 363 -13.57 26.29 11.12
C VAL A 363 -12.49 25.50 11.86
N PRO A 364 -12.84 24.72 12.91
CA PRO A 364 -11.89 23.76 13.50
C PRO A 364 -11.67 22.61 12.53
N LEU A 365 -10.42 22.19 12.38
CA LEU A 365 -10.06 21.03 11.60
C LEU A 365 -10.03 19.78 12.50
N PRO A 366 -10.38 18.60 11.97
CA PRO A 366 -10.33 17.35 12.74
C PRO A 366 -8.92 17.11 13.32
N PRO A 367 -8.81 16.64 14.58
CA PRO A 367 -7.53 16.45 15.28
C PRO A 367 -6.67 15.30 14.74
N SER A 368 -7.10 14.63 13.67
CA SER A 368 -6.38 13.53 13.02
C SER A 368 -5.85 13.88 11.63
N LEU A 369 -5.81 15.16 11.27
CA LEU A 369 -5.25 15.60 10.00
C LEU A 369 -3.75 15.30 9.95
N TYR A 370 -3.34 14.51 8.96
CA TYR A 370 -1.95 14.08 8.73
C TYR A 370 -1.32 13.21 9.83
N GLY A 371 -2.13 12.61 10.72
CA GLY A 371 -1.63 11.66 11.73
C GLY A 371 -0.94 12.32 12.92
N GLU A 372 -0.92 13.64 13.01
CA GLU A 372 -0.52 14.38 14.20
C GLU A 372 -1.75 14.66 15.07
N SER A 373 -1.63 14.46 16.39
CA SER A 373 -2.69 14.70 17.37
C SER A 373 -2.84 16.18 17.74
N THR A 374 -2.58 17.08 16.79
CA THR A 374 -2.62 18.52 17.01
C THR A 374 -3.86 19.10 16.36
N ALA A 375 -4.67 19.82 17.15
CA ALA A 375 -5.80 20.57 16.61
C ALA A 375 -5.29 21.71 15.73
N TYR A 376 -5.85 21.83 14.52
CA TYR A 376 -5.57 22.93 13.61
C TYR A 376 -6.85 23.77 13.41
N HIS A 377 -6.68 25.08 13.19
CA HIS A 377 -7.78 26.01 13.02
C HIS A 377 -7.63 26.75 11.69
N LEU A 378 -8.65 26.70 10.84
CA LEU A 378 -8.69 27.48 9.61
C LEU A 378 -9.46 28.77 9.85
N LEU A 379 -8.85 29.90 9.53
CA LEU A 379 -9.47 31.22 9.52
C LEU A 379 -9.58 31.76 8.10
N ALA A 380 -10.73 32.32 7.76
CA ALA A 380 -10.88 33.16 6.58
C ALA A 380 -11.14 34.61 7.02
N LEU A 381 -10.46 35.56 6.38
CA LEU A 381 -10.49 36.98 6.72
C LEU A 381 -11.14 37.75 5.59
N LYS A 382 -12.07 38.64 5.93
CA LYS A 382 -12.63 39.62 4.99
C LYS A 382 -12.52 41.01 5.59
N GLN A 383 -11.86 41.91 4.90
CA GLN A 383 -11.74 43.31 5.28
C GLN A 383 -13.10 43.99 5.16
N ASP A 384 -13.46 44.76 6.19
CA ASP A 384 -14.65 45.58 6.16
C ASP A 384 -14.37 46.87 5.37
N VAL A 385 -15.02 47.02 4.22
CA VAL A 385 -14.78 48.14 3.29
C VAL A 385 -15.42 49.43 3.78
N ASP A 386 -16.42 49.33 4.67
CA ASP A 386 -17.19 50.48 5.16
C ASP A 386 -16.39 51.39 6.10
N PHE A 387 -15.20 50.95 6.55
CA PHE A 387 -14.33 51.70 7.47
C PHE A 387 -13.05 52.23 6.81
N MET A 388 -12.91 52.14 5.49
CA MET A 388 -11.76 52.80 4.84
C MET A 388 -11.97 54.32 4.76
N PRO A 389 -11.02 55.12 5.29
CA PRO A 389 -11.04 56.56 5.06
C PRO A 389 -10.96 56.83 3.54
N PRO A 390 -11.68 57.84 3.01
CA PRO A 390 -11.68 58.12 1.58
C PRO A 390 -10.25 58.40 1.07
N PRO A 391 -9.91 57.96 -0.17
CA PRO A 391 -8.59 58.23 -0.74
C PRO A 391 -8.39 59.74 -0.91
N GLU A 392 -7.25 60.24 -0.44
CA GLU A 392 -6.81 61.64 -0.65
C GLU A 392 -6.44 61.94 -2.11
#